data_AF-A0A954RXJ2-F1
#
_entry.id   AF-A0A954RXJ2-F1
#
_cell.length_a   1.000
_cell.length_b   1.000
_cell.length_c   1.000
_cell.angle_alpha   90.00
_cell.angle_beta   90.00
_cell.angle_gamma   90.00
#
_symmetry.space_group_name_H-M   'P 1'
#
loop_
_entity.id
_entity.type
_entity.pdbx_description
1 polymer ?
#
loop_
_entity_poly.entity_id
_entity_poly.type
_entity_poly.pdbx_seq_one_letter_code
_entity_poly.pdbx_strand_id
1 'polypeptide(L)'
;MKTATASRVGFKLGYRARITAEAAHGELEKIRANHGGELLPEHVVEAASRKRSPLHEVFDWDDKEAAHQWRLEQARSLIRAVVVYETESETEKPTRAFLSVRVESPTATRNVYKTTADALSNESDRLHVLRVAKGELAAFRAKYRQLTELAKVFEAIDEALS
;
A
#
# COMPACT_ATOMS: atom_id res chain seq x y z
N MET A 1 33.55 22.44 -7.94
CA MET A 1 32.94 21.61 -6.88
C MET A 1 31.44 21.57 -7.10
N LYS A 2 30.86 20.43 -7.51
CA LYS A 2 29.40 20.25 -7.49
C LYS A 2 29.01 20.01 -6.03
N THR A 3 28.27 20.93 -5.44
CA THR A 3 27.62 20.75 -4.15
C THR A 3 26.68 19.55 -4.27
N ALA A 4 26.95 18.47 -3.53
CA ALA A 4 26.04 17.35 -3.44
C ALA A 4 24.74 17.85 -2.80
N THR A 5 23.65 17.86 -3.58
CA THR A 5 22.32 18.14 -3.04
C THR A 5 22.01 17.06 -2.00
N ALA A 6 21.98 17.45 -0.73
CA ALA A 6 21.61 16.56 0.35
C ALA A 6 20.18 16.06 0.11
N SER A 7 20.05 14.79 -0.26
CA SER A 7 18.74 14.16 -0.45
C SER A 7 18.15 13.86 0.92
N ARG A 8 16.95 14.39 1.21
CA ARG A 8 16.24 14.12 2.46
C ARG A 8 15.57 12.75 2.38
N VAL A 9 15.80 11.92 3.39
CA VAL A 9 15.11 10.63 3.56
C VAL A 9 13.81 10.87 4.31
N GLY A 10 12.76 10.11 3.97
CA GLY A 10 11.47 10.21 4.64
C GLY A 10 10.62 8.98 4.37
N PHE A 11 9.74 8.65 5.31
CA PHE A 11 8.73 7.63 5.07
C PHE A 11 7.62 8.15 4.15
N LYS A 12 6.96 7.23 3.45
CA LYS A 12 5.72 7.54 2.73
C LYS A 12 4.67 8.08 3.72
N LEU A 13 3.87 9.05 3.27
CA LEU A 13 2.76 9.58 4.05
C LEU A 13 1.89 8.45 4.61
N GLY A 14 1.58 8.53 5.91
CA GLY A 14 0.76 7.56 6.63
C GLY A 14 1.51 6.35 7.18
N TYR A 15 2.75 6.09 6.73
CA TYR A 15 3.59 5.08 7.37
C TYR A 15 4.10 5.62 8.71
N ARG A 16 3.82 4.87 9.78
CA ARG A 16 4.26 5.19 11.14
C ARG A 16 5.17 4.07 11.61
N ALA A 17 6.42 4.41 11.91
CA ALA A 17 7.37 3.50 12.50
C ALA A 17 7.87 4.05 13.83
N ARG A 18 8.39 3.16 14.68
CA ARG A 18 8.99 3.51 15.98
C ARG A 18 10.41 4.09 15.84
N ILE A 19 10.93 4.20 14.61
CA ILE A 19 12.26 4.72 14.29
C ILE A 19 12.19 5.83 13.24
N THR A 20 13.27 6.59 13.08
CA THR A 20 13.37 7.63 12.04
C THR A 20 13.63 7.02 10.66
N ALA A 21 13.28 7.77 9.62
CA ALA A 21 13.48 7.33 8.24
C ALA A 21 14.98 7.23 7.90
N GLU A 22 15.80 8.11 8.48
CA GLU A 22 17.26 8.10 8.35
C GLU A 22 17.87 6.85 8.98
N ALA A 23 17.43 6.47 10.19
CA ALA A 23 17.90 5.26 10.86
C ALA A 23 17.51 4.01 10.07
N ALA A 24 16.26 3.94 9.60
CA ALA A 24 15.79 2.84 8.76
C ALA A 24 16.61 2.73 7.47
N HIS A 25 16.78 3.82 6.73
CA HIS A 25 17.53 3.85 5.49
C HIS A 25 18.99 3.43 5.68
N GLY A 26 19.67 3.99 6.69
CA GLY A 26 21.05 3.63 6.98
C GLY A 26 21.24 2.15 7.30
N GLU A 27 20.31 1.53 8.02
CA GLU A 27 20.39 0.10 8.33
C GLU A 27 20.08 -0.78 7.11
N LEU A 28 19.08 -0.42 6.30
CA LEU A 28 18.78 -1.13 5.06
C LEU A 28 19.93 -1.06 4.04
N GLU A 29 20.62 0.08 3.93
CA GLU A 29 21.80 0.22 3.07
C GLU A 29 22.98 -0.65 3.55
N LYS A 30 23.18 -0.79 4.86
CA LYS A 30 24.19 -1.71 5.41
C LYS A 30 23.85 -3.17 5.09
N ILE A 31 22.59 -3.57 5.30
CA ILE A 31 22.13 -4.92 4.97
C ILE A 31 22.35 -5.18 3.47
N ARG A 32 21.94 -4.25 2.61
CA ARG A 32 22.17 -4.36 1.15
C ARG A 32 23.65 -4.55 0.82
N ALA A 33 24.53 -3.72 1.38
CA ALA A 33 25.96 -3.78 1.11
C ALA A 33 26.59 -5.11 1.56
N ASN A 34 26.15 -5.65 2.70
CA ASN A 34 26.62 -6.95 3.21
C ASN A 34 26.17 -8.14 2.37
N HIS A 35 25.08 -7.99 1.61
CA HIS A 35 24.53 -9.02 0.72
C HIS A 35 24.78 -8.70 -0.75
N GLY A 36 25.99 -8.20 -1.09
CA GLY A 36 26.43 -8.07 -2.48
C GLY A 36 25.71 -6.99 -3.29
N GLY A 37 25.02 -6.04 -2.63
CA GLY A 37 24.24 -5.01 -3.31
C GLY A 37 22.75 -5.34 -3.44
N GLU A 38 22.31 -6.50 -2.94
CA GLU A 38 20.91 -6.93 -2.95
C GLU A 38 20.25 -6.78 -1.57
N LEU A 39 19.00 -6.34 -1.55
CA LEU A 39 18.21 -6.21 -0.32
C LEU A 39 16.98 -7.10 -0.43
N LEU A 40 17.03 -8.26 0.22
CA LEU A 40 15.92 -9.20 0.31
C LEU A 40 15.19 -9.05 1.65
N PRO A 41 13.86 -9.24 1.72
CA PRO A 41 13.10 -9.19 2.97
C PRO A 41 13.66 -10.11 4.06
N GLU A 42 14.14 -11.29 3.70
CA GLU A 42 14.70 -12.28 4.62
C GLU A 42 15.93 -11.74 5.34
N HIS A 43 16.81 -11.02 4.63
CA HIS A 43 17.97 -10.35 5.22
C HIS A 43 17.56 -9.27 6.23
N VAL A 44 16.46 -8.56 5.95
CA VAL A 44 15.93 -7.53 6.86
C VAL A 44 15.35 -8.17 8.12
N VAL A 45 14.58 -9.24 8.00
CA VAL A 45 14.02 -9.97 9.15
C VAL A 45 15.14 -10.59 9.99
N GLU A 46 16.13 -11.22 9.36
CA GLU A 46 17.31 -11.77 10.04
C GLU A 46 18.04 -10.68 10.83
N ALA A 47 18.33 -9.54 10.18
CA ALA A 47 19.00 -8.43 10.84
C ALA A 47 18.15 -7.81 11.97
N ALA A 48 16.84 -7.66 11.76
CA ALA A 48 15.91 -7.09 12.73
C ALA A 48 15.65 -8.00 13.94
N SER A 49 15.84 -9.32 13.82
CA SER A 49 15.66 -10.27 14.94
C SER A 49 16.58 -10.00 16.14
N ARG A 50 17.72 -9.37 15.89
CA ARG A 50 18.65 -8.96 16.95
C ARG A 50 18.04 -7.79 17.72
N LYS A 51 17.84 -7.94 19.03
CA LYS A 51 17.29 -6.90 19.92
C LYS A 51 17.99 -5.54 19.87
N ARG A 52 19.27 -5.51 19.46
CA ARG A 52 20.07 -4.28 19.32
C ARG A 52 19.95 -3.64 17.94
N SER A 53 19.29 -4.30 16.99
CA SER A 53 19.07 -3.76 15.65
C SER A 53 18.16 -2.54 15.73
N PRO A 54 18.48 -1.43 15.05
CA PRO A 54 17.56 -0.31 14.92
C PRO A 54 16.21 -0.72 14.34
N LEU A 55 16.16 -1.78 13.53
CA LEU A 55 14.92 -2.26 12.92
C LEU A 55 14.07 -3.15 13.84
N HIS A 56 14.58 -3.57 15.00
CA HIS A 56 13.89 -4.54 15.88
C HIS A 56 12.47 -4.10 16.25
N GLU A 57 12.32 -2.82 16.59
CA GLU A 57 11.07 -2.17 17.01
C GLU A 57 10.06 -1.97 15.87
N VAL A 58 10.44 -2.26 14.63
CA VAL A 58 9.54 -2.16 13.46
C VAL A 58 8.68 -3.42 13.31
N PHE A 59 9.09 -4.54 13.89
CA PHE A 59 8.43 -5.84 13.77
C PHE A 59 7.67 -6.23 15.03
N ASP A 60 6.62 -7.02 14.84
CA ASP A 60 5.94 -7.72 15.92
C ASP A 60 6.59 -9.10 16.12
N TRP A 61 7.07 -9.34 17.33
CA TRP A 61 7.75 -10.58 17.72
C TRP A 61 6.87 -11.47 18.61
N ASP A 62 5.60 -11.10 18.87
CA ASP A 62 4.62 -12.01 19.45
C ASP A 62 3.98 -12.85 18.33
N ASP A 63 4.40 -14.11 18.22
CA ASP A 63 3.92 -15.04 17.19
C ASP A 63 2.40 -15.20 17.17
N LYS A 64 1.71 -15.08 18.32
CA LYS A 64 0.25 -15.23 18.37
C LYS A 64 -0.44 -14.01 17.79
N GLU A 65 0.03 -12.81 18.15
CA GLU A 65 -0.48 -11.57 17.59
C GLU A 65 -0.20 -11.51 16.08
N ALA A 66 1.03 -11.80 15.68
CA ALA A 66 1.45 -11.85 14.28
C ALA A 66 0.62 -12.85 13.46
N ALA A 67 0.43 -14.08 13.97
CA ALA A 67 -0.39 -15.09 13.28
C ALA A 67 -1.86 -14.68 13.16
N HIS A 68 -2.41 -14.01 14.17
CA HIS A 68 -3.77 -13.48 14.11
C HIS A 68 -3.91 -12.38 13.05
N GLN A 69 -2.99 -11.40 13.03
CA GLN A 69 -2.96 -10.34 12.01
C GLN A 69 -2.79 -10.92 10.60
N TRP A 70 -1.97 -11.96 10.45
CA TRP A 70 -1.80 -12.66 9.18
C TRP A 70 -3.11 -13.29 8.69
N ARG A 71 -3.87 -13.97 9.57
CA ARG A 71 -5.19 -14.52 9.20
C ARG A 71 -6.19 -13.44 8.79
N LEU A 72 -6.17 -12.28 9.44
CA LEU A 72 -6.99 -11.14 9.02
C LEU A 72 -6.61 -10.67 7.62
N GLU A 73 -5.32 -10.62 7.28
CA GLU A 73 -4.89 -10.26 5.93
C GLU A 73 -5.30 -11.31 4.89
N GLN A 74 -5.22 -12.61 5.23
CA GLN A 74 -5.73 -13.69 4.40
C GLN A 74 -7.24 -13.51 4.13
N ALA A 75 -8.04 -13.18 5.16
CA ALA A 75 -9.46 -12.90 4.99
C ALA A 75 -9.72 -11.67 4.08
N ARG A 76 -8.96 -10.58 4.24
CA ARG A 76 -9.05 -9.40 3.35
C ARG A 76 -8.67 -9.75 1.91
N SER A 77 -7.66 -10.59 1.72
CA SER A 77 -7.26 -11.09 0.40
C SER A 77 -8.40 -11.86 -0.26
N LEU A 78 -8.99 -12.82 0.46
CA LEU A 78 -10.14 -13.61 -0.01
C LEU A 78 -11.30 -12.72 -0.45
N ILE A 79 -11.72 -11.76 0.40
CA ILE A 79 -12.83 -10.85 0.09
C ILE A 79 -12.56 -10.06 -1.21
N ARG A 80 -11.32 -9.57 -1.40
CA ARG A 80 -10.93 -8.80 -2.60
C ARG A 80 -10.81 -9.65 -3.86
N ALA A 81 -10.66 -10.97 -3.72
CA ALA A 81 -10.50 -11.91 -4.83
C ALA A 81 -11.84 -12.38 -5.43
N VAL A 82 -12.95 -12.23 -4.70
CA VAL A 82 -14.27 -12.62 -5.20
C VAL A 82 -14.74 -11.64 -6.28
N VAL A 83 -15.12 -12.18 -7.43
CA VAL A 83 -15.64 -11.44 -8.58
C VAL A 83 -17.01 -11.97 -8.99
N VAL A 84 -17.78 -11.13 -9.69
CA VAL A 84 -19.08 -11.46 -10.28
C VAL A 84 -19.06 -11.18 -11.78
N TYR A 85 -19.88 -11.93 -12.51
CA TYR A 85 -20.12 -11.77 -13.94
C TYR A 85 -21.54 -11.23 -14.09
N GLU A 86 -21.74 -10.11 -14.80
CA GLU A 86 -23.06 -9.45 -14.91
C GLU A 86 -24.01 -10.19 -15.86
N THR A 87 -23.48 -11.03 -16.77
CA THR A 87 -24.22 -11.94 -17.62
C THR A 87 -23.66 -13.37 -17.54
N GLU A 88 -24.41 -14.37 -18.01
CA GLU A 88 -23.90 -15.74 -18.22
C GLU A 88 -22.85 -15.82 -19.34
N SER A 89 -22.46 -14.69 -19.95
CA SER A 89 -21.41 -14.67 -20.96
C SER A 89 -20.03 -14.67 -20.31
N GLU A 90 -19.29 -15.77 -20.45
CA GLU A 90 -17.86 -15.84 -20.09
C GLU A 90 -16.98 -14.83 -20.83
N THR A 91 -17.51 -14.17 -21.87
CA THR A 91 -16.79 -13.12 -22.62
C THR A 91 -16.74 -11.79 -21.89
N GLU A 92 -17.55 -11.60 -20.84
CA GLU A 92 -17.62 -10.35 -20.10
C GLU A 92 -16.57 -10.31 -18.99
N LYS A 93 -15.91 -9.15 -18.82
CA LYS A 93 -14.83 -9.04 -17.84
C LYS A 93 -15.44 -9.05 -16.42
N PRO A 94 -15.00 -9.94 -15.52
CA PRO A 94 -15.51 -9.98 -14.18
C PRO A 94 -15.24 -8.67 -13.43
N THR A 95 -16.21 -8.22 -12.64
CA THR A 95 -16.06 -7.08 -11.72
C THR A 95 -15.95 -7.59 -10.29
N ARG A 96 -15.35 -6.81 -9.38
CA ARG A 96 -15.27 -7.21 -7.97
C ARG A 96 -16.67 -7.38 -7.39
N ALA A 97 -16.86 -8.41 -6.57
CA ALA A 97 -18.11 -8.62 -5.86
C ALA A 97 -18.31 -7.59 -4.73
N PHE A 98 -17.20 -7.19 -4.10
CA PHE A 98 -17.19 -6.29 -2.94
C PHE A 98 -16.25 -5.11 -3.13
N LEU A 99 -16.66 -3.96 -2.62
CA LEU A 99 -15.87 -2.74 -2.55
C LEU A 99 -15.69 -2.32 -1.09
N SER A 100 -14.48 -1.86 -0.76
CA SER A 100 -14.20 -1.25 0.54
C SER A 100 -14.69 0.19 0.53
N VAL A 101 -15.55 0.52 1.49
CA VAL A 101 -16.07 1.88 1.70
C VAL A 101 -15.82 2.33 3.12
N ARG A 102 -15.74 3.64 3.33
CA ARG A 102 -15.52 4.24 4.64
C ARG A 102 -16.85 4.60 5.27
N VAL A 103 -17.14 3.99 6.42
CA VAL A 103 -18.31 4.29 7.21
C VAL A 103 -17.90 5.09 8.43
N GLU A 104 -18.55 6.23 8.60
CA GLU A 104 -18.43 7.09 9.77
C GLU A 104 -19.55 6.74 10.74
N SER A 105 -19.18 6.38 11.97
CA SER A 105 -20.11 6.28 13.10
C SER A 105 -19.75 7.33 14.16
N PRO A 106 -20.65 7.61 15.12
CA PRO A 106 -20.36 8.52 16.23
C PRO A 106 -19.14 8.10 17.06
N THR A 107 -18.80 6.81 17.06
CA THR A 107 -17.74 6.24 17.90
C THR A 107 -16.45 5.94 17.16
N ALA A 108 -16.50 5.72 15.84
CA ALA A 108 -15.32 5.42 15.05
C ALA A 108 -15.58 5.60 13.55
N THR A 109 -14.50 5.90 12.83
CA THR A 109 -14.48 5.73 11.37
C THR A 109 -13.78 4.44 11.02
N ARG A 110 -14.41 3.59 10.21
CA ARG A 110 -13.82 2.31 9.77
C ARG A 110 -14.12 2.00 8.32
N ASN A 111 -13.27 1.16 7.72
CA ASN A 111 -13.55 0.58 6.42
C ASN A 111 -14.41 -0.67 6.59
N VAL A 112 -15.41 -0.81 5.74
CA VAL A 112 -16.28 -2.01 5.63
C VAL A 112 -16.37 -2.43 4.17
N TYR A 113 -16.69 -3.71 3.95
CA TYR A 113 -16.95 -4.22 2.61
C TYR A 113 -18.47 -4.18 2.35
N LYS A 114 -18.86 -3.59 1.22
CA LYS A 114 -20.23 -3.64 0.69
C LYS A 114 -20.22 -4.35 -0.65
N THR A 115 -21.37 -4.86 -1.09
CA THR A 115 -21.50 -5.34 -2.48
C THR A 115 -21.21 -4.18 -3.44
N THR A 116 -20.76 -4.51 -4.65
CA THR A 116 -20.52 -3.48 -5.68
C THR A 116 -21.79 -2.72 -6.02
N ALA A 117 -22.95 -3.38 -6.10
CA ALA A 117 -24.24 -2.74 -6.35
C ALA A 117 -24.60 -1.72 -5.23
N ASP A 118 -24.46 -2.10 -3.96
CA ASP A 118 -24.76 -1.22 -2.84
C ASP A 118 -23.81 -0.02 -2.78
N ALA A 119 -22.51 -0.25 -2.99
CA ALA A 119 -21.49 0.80 -2.94
C ALA A 119 -21.64 1.82 -4.07
N LEU A 120 -22.07 1.40 -5.27
CA LEU A 120 -22.21 2.29 -6.43
C LEU A 120 -23.56 3.02 -6.47
N SER A 121 -24.61 2.42 -5.89
CA SER A 121 -25.93 3.06 -5.79
C SER A 121 -25.98 4.17 -4.73
N ASN A 122 -25.18 4.06 -3.65
CA ASN A 122 -25.04 5.13 -2.66
C ASN A 122 -24.01 6.19 -3.12
N GLU A 123 -24.41 7.46 -3.17
CA GLU A 123 -23.54 8.55 -3.63
C GLU A 123 -22.28 8.73 -2.77
N SER A 124 -22.40 8.69 -1.45
CA SER A 124 -21.28 8.90 -0.54
C SER A 124 -20.23 7.77 -0.65
N ASP A 125 -20.69 6.52 -0.76
CA ASP A 125 -19.84 5.36 -0.97
C ASP A 125 -19.16 5.42 -2.36
N ARG A 126 -19.92 5.77 -3.41
CA ARG A 126 -19.38 5.93 -4.77
C ARG A 126 -18.30 7.00 -4.83
N LEU A 127 -18.52 8.14 -4.19
CA LEU A 127 -17.51 9.21 -4.08
C LEU A 127 -16.28 8.77 -3.29
N HIS A 128 -16.45 7.94 -2.26
CA HIS A 128 -15.32 7.34 -1.55
C HIS A 128 -14.51 6.42 -2.47
N VAL A 129 -15.16 5.52 -3.20
CA VAL A 129 -14.49 4.61 -4.16
C VAL A 129 -13.73 5.42 -5.22
N LEU A 130 -14.36 6.46 -5.78
CA LEU A 130 -13.71 7.33 -6.76
C LEU A 130 -12.48 8.05 -6.17
N ARG A 131 -12.57 8.53 -4.93
CA ARG A 131 -11.44 9.17 -4.23
C ARG A 131 -10.28 8.20 -4.03
N VAL A 132 -10.57 6.95 -3.67
CA VAL A 132 -9.55 5.90 -3.55
C VAL A 132 -8.87 5.66 -4.90
N ALA A 133 -9.65 5.49 -5.97
CA ALA A 133 -9.11 5.28 -7.32
C ALA A 133 -8.23 6.46 -7.79
N LYS A 134 -8.66 7.70 -7.58
CA LYS A 134 -7.84 8.89 -7.87
C LYS A 134 -6.54 8.91 -7.06
N GLY A 135 -6.60 8.53 -5.77
CA GLY A 135 -5.41 8.40 -4.93
C GLY A 135 -4.42 7.34 -5.43
N GLU A 136 -4.92 6.22 -5.95
CA GLU A 136 -4.10 5.18 -6.57
C GLU A 136 -3.41 5.67 -7.86
N LEU A 137 -4.12 6.42 -8.71
CA LEU A 137 -3.52 7.05 -9.90
C LEU A 137 -2.39 8.01 -9.52
N ALA A 138 -2.62 8.88 -8.54
CA ALA A 138 -1.59 9.78 -8.03
C ALA A 138 -0.37 9.03 -7.47
N ALA A 139 -0.60 7.93 -6.75
CA ALA A 139 0.47 7.09 -6.20
C ALA A 139 1.25 6.36 -7.31
N PHE A 140 0.57 5.85 -8.34
CA PHE A 140 1.19 5.21 -9.50
C PHE A 140 2.10 6.20 -10.24
N ARG A 141 1.56 7.39 -10.54
CA ARG A 141 2.28 8.50 -11.17
C ARG A 141 3.52 8.91 -10.38
N ALA A 142 3.43 9.00 -9.05
CA ALA A 142 4.55 9.35 -8.19
C ALA A 142 5.60 8.23 -8.10
N LYS A 143 5.17 6.96 -7.99
CA LYS A 143 6.05 5.78 -7.86
C LYS A 143 6.93 5.57 -9.09
N TYR A 144 6.38 5.82 -10.27
CA TYR A 144 7.03 5.54 -11.55
C TYR A 144 7.41 6.80 -12.33
N ARG A 145 7.44 7.97 -11.69
CA ARG A 145 7.70 9.28 -12.32
C ARG A 145 8.97 9.33 -13.19
N GLN A 146 9.94 8.46 -12.92
CA GLN A 146 11.21 8.35 -13.62
C GLN A 146 11.14 7.56 -14.94
N LEU A 147 10.05 6.82 -15.20
CA LEU A 147 9.88 6.02 -16.41
C LEU A 147 9.33 6.88 -17.54
N THR A 148 10.20 7.34 -18.42
CA THR A 148 9.88 8.26 -19.53
C THR A 148 8.92 7.66 -20.56
N GLU A 149 8.91 6.34 -20.68
CA GLU A 149 8.07 5.56 -21.59
C GLU A 149 6.58 5.71 -21.28
N LEU A 150 6.24 6.14 -20.05
CA LEU A 150 4.86 6.32 -19.60
C LEU A 150 4.36 7.76 -19.73
N ALA A 151 5.06 8.65 -20.43
CA ALA A 151 4.72 10.08 -20.53
C ALA A 151 3.24 10.35 -20.90
N LYS A 152 2.71 9.70 -21.94
CA LYS A 152 1.30 9.86 -22.35
C LYS A 152 0.30 9.36 -21.31
N VAL A 153 0.65 8.30 -20.57
CA VAL A 153 -0.18 7.79 -19.48
C VAL A 153 -0.20 8.79 -18.32
N PHE A 154 0.95 9.42 -18.04
CA PHE A 154 1.06 10.44 -17.02
C PHE A 154 0.28 11.71 -17.36
N GLU A 155 0.25 12.14 -18.62
CA GLU A 155 -0.60 13.26 -19.07
C GLU A 155 -2.09 12.97 -18.81
N ALA A 156 -2.57 11.78 -19.19
CA ALA A 156 -3.97 11.39 -18.96
C ALA A 156 -4.32 11.27 -17.46
N ILE A 157 -3.38 10.81 -16.62
CA ILE A 157 -3.57 10.80 -15.17
C ILE A 157 -3.65 12.24 -14.64
N ASP A 158 -2.74 13.11 -15.06
CA ASP A 158 -2.67 14.49 -14.58
C ASP A 158 -3.96 15.26 -14.97
N GLU A 159 -4.54 15.01 -16.15
CA GLU A 159 -5.86 15.52 -16.57
C GLU A 159 -7.00 14.98 -15.69
N ALA A 160 -7.06 13.66 -15.46
CA ALA A 160 -8.10 13.05 -14.64
C ALA A 160 -8.07 13.48 -13.15
N LEU A 161 -6.92 13.98 -12.68
CA LEU A 161 -6.71 14.48 -11.33
C LEU A 161 -6.88 15.99 -11.18
N SER A 162 -6.95 16.74 -12.28
CA SER A 162 -7.31 18.17 -12.29
C SER A 162 -8.75 18.41 -11.86
#